data_AF-A0A1S0TN52-F1
#
_entry.id   AF-A0A1S0TN52-F1
#
_cell.length_a   1.000
_cell.length_b   1.000
_cell.length_c   1.000
_cell.angle_alpha   90.00
_cell.angle_beta   90.00
_cell.angle_gamma   90.00
#
_symmetry.space_group_name_H-M   'P 1'
#
loop_
_entity.id
_entity.type
_entity.pdbx_description
1 polymer ?
#
loop_
_entity_poly.entity_id
_entity_poly.type
_entity_poly.pdbx_seq_one_letter_code
_entity_poly.pdbx_strand_id
1 'polypeptide(L)'
;MLQSAWRQNLFLGFNRKGNFQDPSQISTKRRCFLFTKLLREVKSTRLTSCSKSEKDDKTELDLESKRQRYLYNVVRESLLSRIRATA
;
A
#
# COMPACT_ATOMS: atom_id res chain seq x y z
N MET A 1 -21.13 1.19 5.07
CA MET A 1 -20.32 1.47 3.87
C MET A 1 -19.15 2.32 4.30
N LEU A 2 -18.01 2.22 3.64
CA LEU A 2 -16.82 2.99 3.99
C LEU A 2 -16.77 4.27 3.14
N GLN A 3 -16.99 5.42 3.77
CA GLN A 3 -16.99 6.73 3.11
C GLN A 3 -15.60 7.37 3.21
N SER A 4 -15.20 8.08 2.16
CA SER A 4 -13.96 8.86 2.14
C SER A 4 -14.00 9.99 3.16
N ALA A 5 -12.88 10.17 3.88
CA ALA A 5 -12.69 11.32 4.76
C ALA A 5 -12.38 12.62 3.98
N TRP A 6 -11.92 12.51 2.72
CA TRP A 6 -11.57 13.67 1.90
C TRP A 6 -12.77 14.31 1.20
N ARG A 7 -13.72 13.49 0.70
CA ARG A 7 -14.88 13.97 -0.07
C ARG A 7 -16.16 13.27 0.37
N GLN A 8 -17.20 14.05 0.62
CA GLN A 8 -18.53 13.52 0.96
C GLN A 8 -19.14 12.74 -0.21
N ASN A 9 -19.97 11.74 0.10
CA ASN A 9 -20.65 10.85 -0.86
C ASN A 9 -19.72 10.01 -1.77
N LEU A 10 -18.43 9.95 -1.45
CA LEU A 10 -17.46 9.08 -2.10
C LEU A 10 -17.27 7.82 -1.25
N PHE A 11 -17.58 6.65 -1.80
CA PHE A 11 -17.54 5.39 -1.05
C PHE A 11 -16.55 4.41 -1.67
N LEU A 12 -15.81 3.70 -0.81
CA LEU A 12 -14.95 2.60 -1.23
C LEU A 12 -15.81 1.41 -1.69
N GLY A 13 -15.51 0.86 -2.85
CA GLY A 13 -16.20 -0.31 -3.38
C GLY A 13 -15.32 -1.14 -4.29
N PHE A 14 -15.66 -2.43 -4.40
CA PHE A 14 -15.01 -3.39 -5.28
C PHE A 14 -16.04 -4.16 -6.10
N ASN A 15 -15.74 -4.40 -7.38
CA ASN A 15 -16.57 -5.25 -8.22
C ASN A 15 -16.32 -6.74 -7.93
N ARG A 16 -17.05 -7.63 -8.60
CA ARG A 16 -16.93 -9.10 -8.40
C ARG A 16 -15.54 -9.66 -8.71
N LYS A 17 -14.74 -8.95 -9.50
CA LYS A 17 -13.35 -9.34 -9.83
C LYS A 17 -12.33 -8.77 -8.85
N GLY A 18 -12.76 -8.03 -7.82
CA GLY A 18 -11.89 -7.39 -6.84
C GLY A 18 -11.26 -6.08 -7.31
N ASN A 19 -11.67 -5.54 -8.46
CA ASN A 19 -11.18 -4.23 -8.92
C ASN A 19 -11.99 -3.11 -8.29
N PHE A 20 -11.39 -1.93 -8.16
CA PHE A 20 -12.10 -0.73 -7.70
C PHE A 20 -13.36 -0.47 -8.52
N GLN A 21 -14.46 -0.23 -7.81
CA GLN A 21 -15.75 0.10 -8.39
C GLN A 21 -15.91 1.62 -8.44
N ASP A 22 -16.40 2.12 -9.57
CA ASP A 22 -16.76 3.53 -9.71
C ASP A 22 -17.80 3.93 -8.63
N PRO A 23 -17.48 4.90 -7.74
CA PRO A 23 -18.36 5.36 -6.67
C PRO A 23 -19.71 5.92 -7.14
N SER A 24 -19.81 6.41 -8.37
CA SER A 24 -21.08 6.90 -8.94
C SER A 24 -22.14 5.80 -9.01
N GLN A 25 -21.72 4.53 -9.04
CA GLN A 25 -22.58 3.35 -9.19
C GLN A 25 -23.13 2.84 -7.87
N ILE A 26 -23.02 3.59 -6.77
CA ILE A 26 -23.51 3.17 -5.45
C ILE A 26 -25.02 2.88 -5.43
N SER A 27 -25.81 3.66 -6.15
CA SER A 27 -27.27 3.49 -6.22
C SER A 27 -27.67 2.21 -6.94
N THR A 28 -26.96 1.85 -8.01
CA THR A 28 -27.26 0.69 -8.87
C THR A 28 -26.54 -0.59 -8.43
N LYS A 29 -25.37 -0.48 -7.82
CA LYS A 29 -24.50 -1.60 -7.43
C LYS A 29 -24.16 -1.61 -5.94
N ARG A 30 -25.16 -1.36 -5.09
CA ARG A 30 -25.01 -1.23 -3.63
C ARG A 30 -24.19 -2.33 -2.96
N ARG A 31 -24.32 -3.59 -3.42
CA ARG A 31 -23.57 -4.76 -2.89
C ARG A 31 -22.05 -4.61 -3.01
N CYS A 32 -21.55 -3.93 -4.04
CA CYS A 32 -20.12 -3.70 -4.26
C CYS A 32 -19.49 -2.76 -3.21
N PHE A 33 -20.30 -2.10 -2.39
CA PHE A 33 -19.87 -1.13 -1.37
C PHE A 33 -20.12 -1.63 0.07
N LEU A 34 -20.53 -2.90 0.22
CA LEU A 34 -20.74 -3.53 1.52
C LEU A 34 -19.49 -4.29 1.95
N PHE A 35 -19.18 -4.20 3.24
CA PHE A 35 -18.02 -4.83 3.84
C PHE A 35 -18.43 -5.46 5.16
N THR A 36 -17.87 -6.65 5.42
CA THR A 36 -17.91 -7.29 6.72
C THR A 36 -16.52 -7.20 7.32
N LYS A 37 -16.41 -6.64 8.52
CA LYS A 37 -15.16 -6.64 9.26
C LYS A 37 -14.94 -8.02 9.85
N LEU A 38 -13.90 -8.72 9.41
CA LEU A 38 -13.49 -9.99 10.01
C LEU A 38 -12.54 -9.71 11.17
N LEU A 39 -12.85 -10.23 12.36
CA LEU A 39 -11.92 -10.25 13.47
C LEU A 39 -10.95 -11.41 13.26
N ARG A 40 -9.66 -11.09 13.11
CA ARG A 40 -8.60 -12.10 13.11
C ARG A 40 -7.91 -12.03 14.45
N GLU A 41 -8.05 -13.08 15.23
CA GLU A 41 -7.28 -13.24 16.47
C GLU A 41 -5.84 -13.60 16.08
N VAL A 42 -4.93 -12.64 16.26
CA VAL A 42 -3.49 -12.87 16.09
C VAL A 42 -2.93 -13.06 17.49
N LYS A 43 -2.39 -14.24 17.79
CA LYS A 43 -1.85 -14.61 19.11
C LYS A 43 -0.76 -13.66 19.64
N SER A 44 -0.22 -12.79 18.79
CA SER A 44 0.68 -11.72 19.17
C SER A 44 0.51 -10.52 18.23
N THR A 45 0.06 -9.39 18.76
CA THR A 45 0.12 -8.07 18.12
C THR A 45 1.43 -7.36 18.40
N ARG A 46 2.37 -8.01 19.11
CA ARG A 46 3.76 -7.57 19.10
C ARG A 46 4.28 -7.84 17.70
N LEU A 47 4.01 -6.88 16.81
CA LEU A 47 4.91 -6.59 15.72
C LEU A 47 6.26 -6.46 16.41
N THR A 48 7.10 -7.48 16.31
CA THR A 48 8.53 -7.29 16.53
C THR A 48 8.84 -6.09 15.67
N SER A 49 9.26 -5.00 16.32
CA SER A 49 9.77 -3.82 15.65
C SER A 49 10.50 -4.27 14.39
N CYS A 50 10.34 -3.58 13.26
CA CYS A 50 11.32 -3.68 12.19
C CYS A 50 12.65 -3.06 12.68
N SER A 51 13.12 -3.44 13.87
CA SER A 51 14.49 -3.32 14.29
C SER A 51 15.25 -4.17 13.31
N LYS A 52 15.94 -3.50 12.38
CA LYS A 52 17.05 -4.10 11.65
C LYS A 52 17.82 -4.94 12.65
N SER A 53 17.95 -6.22 12.40
CA SER A 53 18.83 -6.99 13.24
C SER A 53 20.22 -6.37 13.08
N GLU A 54 20.95 -6.12 14.16
CA GLU A 54 22.36 -5.66 14.05
C GLU A 54 23.24 -6.66 13.28
N LYS A 55 22.70 -7.87 13.01
CA LYS A 55 23.31 -8.89 12.15
C LYS A 55 23.16 -8.59 10.65
N ASP A 56 22.21 -7.76 10.23
CA ASP A 56 22.03 -7.39 8.81
C ASP A 56 23.00 -6.29 8.34
N ASP A 57 23.66 -5.57 9.26
CA ASP A 57 24.58 -4.47 8.92
C ASP A 57 26.01 -4.94 8.56
N LYS A 58 26.28 -6.26 8.57
CA LYS A 58 27.63 -6.81 8.29
C LYS A 58 27.70 -7.84 7.18
N THR A 59 26.65 -8.01 6.36
CA THR A 59 26.83 -8.76 5.11
C THR A 59 27.39 -7.78 4.09
N GLU A 60 28.70 -7.85 3.84
CA GLU A 60 29.32 -7.11 2.75
C GLU A 60 28.57 -7.46 1.46
N LEU A 61 27.84 -6.47 0.92
CA LEU A 61 27.15 -6.67 -0.34
C LEU A 61 28.21 -6.92 -1.42
N ASP A 62 28.08 -8.03 -2.12
CA ASP A 62 28.87 -8.30 -3.32
C ASP A 62 28.72 -7.13 -4.32
N LEU A 63 29.73 -6.94 -5.16
CA LEU A 63 29.83 -5.84 -6.13
C LEU A 63 28.59 -5.77 -7.04
N GLU A 64 28.03 -6.92 -7.42
CA GLU A 64 26.83 -6.98 -8.26
C GLU A 64 25.59 -6.49 -7.52
N SER A 65 25.45 -6.87 -6.24
CA SER A 65 24.37 -6.42 -5.37
C SER A 65 24.43 -4.90 -5.12
N LYS A 66 25.64 -4.34 -4.97
CA LYS A 66 25.85 -2.88 -4.89
C LYS A 66 25.43 -2.18 -6.17
N ARG A 67 25.77 -2.74 -7.34
CA ARG A 67 25.38 -2.20 -8.65
C ARG A 67 23.88 -2.23 -8.88
N GLN A 68 23.21 -3.34 -8.56
CA GLN A 68 21.76 -3.48 -8.68
C GLN A 68 21.03 -2.48 -7.77
N ARG A 69 21.50 -2.33 -6.53
CA ARG A 69 20.94 -1.35 -5.57
C ARG A 69 21.10 0.09 -6.05
N TYR A 70 22.24 0.42 -6.65
CA TYR A 70 22.46 1.73 -7.26
C TYR A 70 21.46 2.01 -8.38
N LEU A 71 21.29 1.08 -9.32
CA LEU A 71 20.32 1.22 -10.43
C LEU A 71 18.89 1.37 -9.92
N TYR A 72 18.49 0.56 -8.93
CA TYR A 72 17.18 0.67 -8.29
C TYR A 72 16.96 2.06 -7.69
N ASN A 73 17.95 2.61 -6.98
CA ASN A 73 17.83 3.94 -6.37
C ASN A 73 17.70 5.05 -7.42
N VAL A 74 18.43 4.98 -8.53
CA VAL A 74 18.33 5.95 -9.63
C VAL A 74 16.92 5.95 -10.23
N VAL A 75 16.36 4.77 -10.52
CA VAL A 75 14.99 4.63 -11.05
C VAL A 75 13.97 5.16 -10.04
N ARG A 76 14.14 4.81 -8.76
CA ARG A 76 13.27 5.28 -7.68
C ARG A 76 13.26 6.81 -7.56
N GLU A 77 14.41 7.47 -7.56
CA GLU A 77 14.47 8.94 -7.47
C GLU A 77 13.90 9.62 -8.73
N SER A 78 14.12 9.05 -9.92
CA SER A 78 13.48 9.53 -11.15
C SER A 78 11.95 9.43 -11.11
N LEU A 79 11.41 8.36 -10.53
CA LEU A 79 9.97 8.22 -10.34
C LEU A 79 9.44 9.22 -9.31
N LEU A 80 10.13 9.34 -8.16
CA LEU A 80 9.72 10.23 -7.08
C LEU A 80 9.79 11.71 -7.49
N SER A 81 10.77 12.12 -8.29
CA SER A 81 10.84 13.51 -8.79
C SER A 81 9.66 13.87 -9.68
N ARG A 82 9.08 12.90 -10.41
CA ARG A 82 7.90 13.11 -11.25
C ARG A 82 6.59 13.15 -10.47
N ILE A 83 6.54 12.53 -9.29
CA ILE A 83 5.31 12.38 -8.49
C ILE A 83 5.28 13.40 -7.35
N ARG A 84 6.42 13.93 -6.90
CA ARG A 84 6.46 15.01 -5.91
C ARG A 84 5.70 16.21 -6.46
N ALA A 85 4.63 16.59 -5.76
CA ALA A 85 3.97 17.86 -5.99
C ALA A 85 5.00 18.97 -5.74
N THR A 86 5.34 19.73 -6.78
CA THR A 86 6.02 21.01 -6.61
C THR A 86 5.03 21.96 -5.94
N ALA A 87 5.42 22.50 -4.78
CA ALA A 87 4.69 23.60 -4.13
C ALA A 87 4.69 24.85 -5.02
#